data_AF-A0AAD9DBX8-F1
#
_entry.id   AF-A0AAD9DBX8-F1
#
_cell.length_a   1.000
_cell.length_b   1.000
_cell.length_c   1.000
_cell.angle_alpha   90.00
_cell.angle_beta   90.00
_cell.angle_gamma   90.00
#
_symmetry.space_group_name_H-M   'P 1'
#
loop_
_entity.id
_entity.type
_entity.pdbx_description
1 polymer ?
#
loop_
_entity_poly.entity_id
_entity_poly.type
_entity_poly.pdbx_seq_one_letter_code
_entity_poly.pdbx_strand_id
1 'polypeptide(L)'
;MSFDVQVKDEPEMNDDFDVETDSETEEEIEVDKLQPLDPKFASLLKFPIGCKVWYDLFKSTKPTKCLQAKSAYVEEAYIHFENRKQVYKVKSEITEHEATPLYEDKLVYGANCPVTVSNPDTNEVRNGVIICPKLDQGHGDGKQRVSYAVQFWQGEKVSIEFGVAAERVKYRMEENARTDDGRKGGRVVAAAAEGNEEIEVSSNVHKEIGTGELTTNNVGGIVSPEAHNSPDQEIEGEEEGEVVETKVGEGNKMLEHKRTSVTEVDERPKKVAKTTSKEEECTWKECTCALNLPLWIKDRRRLFRHILGVDENGEMGHKTRQITSATTCWVSVSINENREPMTITIKCFSSVTQSRPGSNVTKAIDMIEDSIVEFLADRDSEKKLLYELAVRATGSYKFPYDHGFVQRKYDGVRKWCRIIDLPCKWREGSGGDHEKCLQDLKTLQRNECEIEVFDGKSRPAPYVMICGAKKKDVKKITSEVFNAVKSHQSKCNCRPKW
;
A
#
# COMPACT_ATOMS: atom_id res chain seq x y z
N MET A 1 -25.97 63.57 59.35
CA MET A 1 -26.60 63.11 58.09
C MET A 1 -25.88 61.83 57.70
N SER A 2 -26.45 60.69 58.09
CA SER A 2 -25.88 59.36 57.85
C SER A 2 -26.56 58.78 56.62
N PHE A 3 -25.78 58.27 55.68
CA PHE A 3 -26.27 57.55 54.51
C PHE A 3 -26.21 56.06 54.82
N ASP A 4 -27.39 55.44 54.95
CA ASP A 4 -27.52 53.99 54.99
C ASP A 4 -27.33 53.43 53.58
N VAL A 5 -26.23 52.71 53.37
CA VAL A 5 -25.95 51.93 52.17
C VAL A 5 -26.59 50.56 52.37
N GLN A 6 -27.73 50.33 51.71
CA GLN A 6 -28.34 49.00 51.62
C GLN A 6 -27.53 48.14 50.65
N VAL A 7 -26.78 47.18 51.20
CA VAL A 7 -26.21 46.06 50.44
C VAL A 7 -27.38 45.17 50.03
N LYS A 8 -27.55 45.03 48.71
CA LYS A 8 -28.61 44.23 48.10
C LYS A 8 -28.01 42.84 47.88
N ASP A 9 -28.47 41.87 48.64
CA ASP A 9 -28.08 40.47 48.47
C ASP A 9 -28.46 40.01 47.05
N GLU A 10 -27.45 39.64 46.26
CA GLU A 10 -27.66 39.01 44.96
C GLU A 10 -28.05 37.54 45.17
N PRO A 11 -29.07 37.03 44.46
CA PRO A 11 -29.50 35.65 44.62
C PRO A 11 -28.43 34.69 44.08
N GLU A 12 -28.00 33.75 44.91
CA GLU A 12 -27.23 32.56 44.52
C GLU A 12 -28.08 31.72 43.54
N MET A 13 -27.93 31.97 42.24
CA MET A 13 -28.44 31.07 41.21
C MET A 13 -27.53 29.84 41.16
N ASN A 14 -27.96 28.77 41.83
CA ASN A 14 -27.49 27.41 41.59
C ASN A 14 -27.95 27.01 40.17
N ASP A 15 -27.08 27.26 39.20
CA ASP A 15 -27.27 26.95 37.78
C ASP A 15 -26.91 25.47 37.54
N ASP A 16 -27.66 24.57 38.19
CA ASP A 16 -27.68 23.13 37.90
C ASP A 16 -28.52 22.91 36.63
N PHE A 17 -27.95 23.26 35.48
CA PHE A 17 -28.43 22.73 34.20
C PHE A 17 -27.75 21.39 33.97
N ASP A 18 -28.41 20.33 34.43
CA ASP A 18 -28.25 18.98 33.90
C ASP A 18 -28.67 19.01 32.43
N VAL A 19 -27.71 19.32 31.55
CA VAL A 19 -27.85 19.05 30.13
C VAL A 19 -27.92 17.53 30.04
N GLU A 20 -29.10 17.02 29.70
CA GLU A 20 -29.30 15.66 29.19
C GLU A 20 -28.46 15.52 27.90
N THR A 21 -27.13 15.44 28.03
CA THR A 21 -26.30 14.79 27.03
C THR A 21 -26.83 13.37 26.99
N ASP A 22 -27.42 12.99 25.85
CA ASP A 22 -27.79 11.62 25.51
C ASP A 22 -26.64 10.71 25.94
N SER A 23 -26.73 10.21 27.17
CA SER A 23 -25.76 9.32 27.76
C SER A 23 -26.07 7.98 27.14
N GLU A 24 -25.65 7.82 25.87
CA GLU A 24 -25.33 6.51 25.34
C GLU A 24 -24.49 5.86 26.43
N THR A 25 -25.08 4.90 27.14
CA THR A 25 -24.45 4.18 28.24
C THR A 25 -23.08 3.77 27.75
N GLU A 26 -22.04 4.40 28.27
CA GLU A 26 -20.68 4.13 27.84
C GLU A 26 -20.42 2.66 28.15
N GLU A 27 -20.41 1.83 27.10
CA GLU A 27 -20.16 0.41 27.23
C GLU A 27 -18.77 0.27 27.85
N GLU A 28 -18.75 -0.18 29.10
CA GLU A 28 -17.51 -0.42 29.82
C GLU A 28 -16.65 -1.40 29.00
N ILE A 29 -15.44 -0.97 28.64
CA ILE A 29 -14.57 -1.76 27.78
C ILE A 29 -14.04 -2.94 28.59
N GLU A 30 -14.58 -4.13 28.34
CA GLU A 30 -14.11 -5.37 28.96
C GLU A 30 -12.68 -5.69 28.50
N VAL A 31 -11.70 -5.52 29.40
CA VAL A 31 -10.27 -5.68 29.12
C VAL A 31 -9.94 -7.09 28.59
N ASP A 32 -10.67 -8.11 29.03
CA ASP A 32 -10.50 -9.50 28.60
C ASP A 32 -10.84 -9.73 27.11
N LYS A 33 -11.55 -8.79 26.48
CA LYS A 33 -11.93 -8.83 25.06
C LYS A 33 -10.97 -8.05 24.15
N LEU A 34 -9.86 -7.55 24.71
CA LEU A 34 -8.88 -6.76 23.97
C LEU A 34 -7.70 -7.63 23.50
N GLN A 35 -7.38 -7.55 22.20
CA GLN A 35 -6.13 -8.12 21.66
C GLN A 35 -5.05 -7.05 21.61
N PRO A 36 -3.92 -7.18 22.33
CA PRO A 36 -2.81 -6.25 22.17
C PRO A 36 -2.25 -6.34 20.74
N LEU A 37 -1.98 -5.18 20.15
CA LEU A 37 -1.33 -5.09 18.85
C LEU A 37 0.18 -5.12 18.99
N ASP A 38 0.84 -5.82 18.07
CA ASP A 38 2.31 -5.75 17.97
C ASP A 38 2.74 -4.29 17.72
N PRO A 39 3.84 -3.82 18.35
CA PRO A 39 4.33 -2.45 18.20
C PRO A 39 4.48 -2.00 16.73
N LYS A 40 4.82 -2.92 15.81
CA LYS A 40 4.92 -2.61 14.38
C LYS A 40 3.57 -2.23 13.78
N PHE A 41 2.51 -2.95 14.13
CA PHE A 41 1.15 -2.61 13.66
C PHE A 41 0.60 -1.40 14.39
N ALA A 42 0.86 -1.27 15.69
CA ALA A 42 0.48 -0.10 16.48
C ALA A 42 1.06 1.20 15.91
N SER A 43 2.27 1.15 15.33
CA SER A 43 2.91 2.31 14.68
C SER A 43 2.19 2.80 13.41
N LEU A 44 1.33 1.98 12.82
CA LEU A 44 0.56 2.31 11.60
C LEU A 44 -0.85 2.84 11.91
N LEU A 45 -1.25 2.88 13.18
CA LEU A 45 -2.56 3.37 13.59
C LEU A 45 -2.62 4.89 13.54
N LYS A 46 -3.84 5.43 13.67
CA LYS A 46 -4.08 6.87 13.73
C LYS A 46 -3.39 7.52 14.93
N PHE A 47 -3.46 6.87 16.10
CA PHE A 47 -2.81 7.33 17.33
C PHE A 47 -1.78 6.29 17.79
N PRO A 48 -0.55 6.29 17.22
CA PRO A 48 0.45 5.28 17.59
C PRO A 48 0.95 5.47 19.02
N ILE A 49 1.64 4.47 19.56
CA ILE A 49 2.23 4.50 20.90
C ILE A 49 3.16 5.73 21.04
N GLY A 50 2.99 6.48 22.12
CA GLY A 50 3.66 7.75 22.40
C GLY A 50 2.95 9.00 21.85
N CYS A 51 1.90 8.84 21.04
CA CYS A 51 1.13 9.96 20.52
C CYS A 51 0.43 10.73 21.66
N LYS A 52 0.59 12.06 21.67
CA LYS A 52 -0.13 12.94 22.58
C LYS A 52 -1.57 13.14 22.10
N VAL A 53 -2.53 12.82 22.96
CA VAL A 53 -3.96 12.82 22.66
C VAL A 53 -4.74 13.57 23.73
N TRP A 54 -5.88 14.14 23.33
CA TRP A 54 -6.90 14.65 24.24
C TRP A 54 -8.17 13.81 24.15
N TYR A 55 -8.88 13.71 25.27
CA TYR A 55 -10.16 13.01 25.38
C TYR A 55 -11.09 13.75 26.34
N ASP A 56 -12.36 13.33 26.41
CA ASP A 56 -13.43 14.04 27.12
C ASP A 56 -13.50 15.51 26.70
N LEU A 57 -13.50 15.73 25.39
CA LEU A 57 -13.48 17.08 24.81
C LEU A 57 -14.87 17.70 24.84
N PHE A 58 -15.06 18.77 25.61
CA PHE A 58 -16.32 19.50 25.64
C PHE A 58 -16.11 21.01 25.67
N LYS A 59 -17.08 21.74 25.12
CA LYS A 59 -17.15 23.20 25.24
C LYS A 59 -17.89 23.53 26.52
N SER A 60 -17.32 24.40 27.35
CA SER A 60 -18.06 24.94 28.48
C SER A 60 -19.30 25.68 27.99
N THR A 61 -20.44 25.43 28.63
CA THR A 61 -21.70 26.17 28.42
C THR A 61 -21.63 27.58 29.00
N LYS A 62 -20.66 27.84 29.88
CA LYS A 62 -20.41 29.15 30.48
C LYS A 62 -19.96 30.17 29.42
N PRO A 63 -20.14 31.48 29.64
CA PRO A 63 -19.82 32.53 28.67
C PRO A 63 -18.34 32.57 28.26
N THR A 64 -17.45 32.00 29.08
CA THR A 64 -16.08 31.72 28.71
C THR A 64 -16.08 30.55 27.72
N LYS A 65 -15.90 30.84 26.42
CA LYS A 65 -15.82 29.85 25.33
C LYS A 65 -14.55 28.99 25.45
N CYS A 66 -14.35 28.35 26.58
CA CYS A 66 -13.22 27.49 26.90
C CYS A 66 -13.52 26.06 26.45
N LEU A 67 -12.52 25.46 25.83
CA LEU A 67 -12.49 24.05 25.52
C LEU A 67 -11.85 23.33 26.70
N GLN A 68 -12.51 22.34 27.26
CA GLN A 68 -11.98 21.50 28.32
C GLN A 68 -11.74 20.09 27.79
N ALA A 69 -10.64 19.48 28.23
CA ALA A 69 -10.21 18.15 27.83
C ALA A 69 -9.23 17.58 28.86
N LYS A 70 -9.08 16.26 28.88
CA LYS A 70 -8.00 15.57 29.58
C LYS A 70 -6.84 15.32 28.61
N SER A 71 -5.60 15.53 29.09
CA SER A 71 -4.36 15.32 28.30
C SER A 71 -3.71 13.99 28.67
N ALA A 72 -3.37 13.19 27.67
CA ALA A 72 -2.74 11.88 27.86
C ALA A 72 -1.80 11.51 26.70
N TYR A 73 -1.06 10.42 26.88
CA TYR A 73 -0.27 9.76 25.84
C TYR A 73 -0.78 8.34 25.60
N VAL A 74 -0.73 7.88 24.36
CA VAL A 74 -1.05 6.48 24.03
C VAL A 74 0.06 5.57 24.56
N GLU A 75 -0.26 4.67 25.48
CA GLU A 75 0.67 3.71 26.06
C GLU A 75 0.65 2.38 25.29
N GLU A 76 -0.55 1.88 24.99
CA GLU A 76 -0.76 0.62 24.26
C GLU A 76 -1.95 0.74 23.30
N ALA A 77 -1.98 -0.10 22.28
CA ALA A 77 -3.08 -0.18 21.32
C ALA A 77 -3.59 -1.61 21.19
N TYR A 78 -4.90 -1.75 21.05
CA TYR A 78 -5.61 -3.02 21.01
C TYR A 78 -6.65 -3.04 19.88
N ILE A 79 -7.06 -4.25 19.50
CA ILE A 79 -8.29 -4.49 18.74
C ILE A 79 -9.29 -5.17 19.66
N HIS A 80 -10.48 -4.61 19.79
CA HIS A 80 -11.58 -5.25 20.48
C HIS A 80 -12.15 -6.37 19.59
N PHE A 81 -12.04 -7.64 20.01
CA PHE A 81 -12.30 -8.78 19.13
C PHE A 81 -13.73 -8.84 18.57
N GLU A 82 -14.73 -8.50 19.39
CA GLU A 82 -16.14 -8.64 19.02
C GLU A 82 -16.57 -7.63 17.95
N ASN A 83 -16.30 -6.34 18.18
CA ASN A 83 -16.73 -5.25 17.29
C ASN A 83 -15.63 -4.81 16.30
N ARG A 84 -14.42 -5.35 16.42
CA ARG A 84 -13.22 -5.02 15.62
C ARG A 84 -12.83 -3.54 15.64
N LYS A 85 -13.27 -2.78 16.65
CA LYS A 85 -12.89 -1.39 16.84
C LYS A 85 -11.48 -1.30 17.45
N GLN A 86 -10.80 -0.21 17.15
CA GLN A 86 -9.50 0.11 17.75
C GLN A 86 -9.73 0.72 19.14
N VAL A 87 -8.98 0.21 20.12
CA VAL A 87 -8.99 0.67 21.51
C VAL A 87 -7.57 1.06 21.89
N TYR A 88 -7.43 2.19 22.56
CA TYR A 88 -6.15 2.73 22.99
C TYR A 88 -6.15 2.85 24.50
N LYS A 89 -5.12 2.32 25.15
CA LYS A 89 -4.87 2.55 26.57
C LYS A 89 -4.05 3.81 26.70
N VAL A 90 -4.63 4.83 27.30
CA VAL A 90 -4.03 6.16 27.42
C VAL A 90 -3.62 6.45 28.86
N LYS A 91 -2.44 7.05 29.03
CA LYS A 91 -1.90 7.44 30.33
C LYS A 91 -1.93 8.95 30.50
N SER A 92 -2.58 9.42 31.55
CA SER A 92 -2.71 10.85 31.88
C SER A 92 -1.33 11.50 32.08
N GLU A 93 -1.20 12.75 31.62
CA GLU A 93 0.04 13.53 31.77
C GLU A 93 0.21 14.13 33.16
N ILE A 94 -0.89 14.41 33.86
CA ILE A 94 -0.90 15.15 35.13
C ILE A 94 -0.96 14.20 36.33
N THR A 95 -1.65 13.08 36.17
CA THR A 95 -1.95 12.15 37.25
C THR A 95 -1.32 10.80 36.98
N GLU A 96 -0.69 10.20 37.99
CA GLU A 96 -0.17 8.83 37.93
C GLU A 96 -1.29 7.76 37.98
N HIS A 97 -2.51 8.13 37.60
CA HIS A 97 -3.63 7.20 37.57
C HIS A 97 -3.40 6.07 36.57
N GLU A 98 -4.07 4.96 36.84
CA GLU A 98 -4.10 3.81 35.95
C GLU A 98 -4.54 4.24 34.54
N ALA A 99 -3.85 3.70 33.55
CA ALA A 99 -4.14 4.01 32.16
C ALA A 99 -5.56 3.55 31.80
N THR A 100 -6.29 4.39 31.10
CA THR A 100 -7.71 4.17 30.78
C THR A 100 -7.86 3.70 29.33
N PRO A 101 -8.58 2.60 29.05
CA PRO A 101 -8.89 2.19 27.69
C PRO A 101 -9.97 3.10 27.09
N LEU A 102 -9.76 3.61 25.88
CA LEU A 102 -10.69 4.45 25.14
C LEU A 102 -10.78 4.01 23.68
N TYR A 103 -11.98 4.10 23.08
CA TYR A 103 -12.16 3.89 21.65
C TYR A 103 -11.56 5.03 20.81
N GLU A 104 -11.19 4.74 19.55
CA GLU A 104 -10.59 5.72 18.63
C GLU A 104 -11.41 7.01 18.47
N ASP A 105 -12.74 6.90 18.44
CA ASP A 105 -13.67 8.01 18.23
C ASP A 105 -13.79 8.96 19.42
N LYS A 106 -13.31 8.55 20.60
CA LYS A 106 -13.22 9.37 21.80
C LYS A 106 -11.90 10.14 21.90
N LEU A 107 -10.98 9.94 20.96
CA LEU A 107 -9.64 10.54 20.96
C LEU A 107 -9.47 11.58 19.85
N VAL A 108 -8.75 12.65 20.19
CA VAL A 108 -8.25 13.66 19.23
C VAL A 108 -6.77 13.91 19.45
N TYR A 109 -6.07 14.45 18.46
CA TYR A 109 -4.67 14.85 18.66
C TYR A 109 -4.60 15.99 19.68
N GLY A 110 -3.75 15.83 20.69
CA GLY A 110 -3.55 16.83 21.74
C GLY A 110 -2.65 17.98 21.28
N ALA A 111 -2.64 19.08 22.04
CA ALA A 111 -1.69 20.16 21.81
C ALA A 111 -0.24 19.67 21.90
N ASN A 112 0.63 20.26 21.07
CA ASN A 112 2.02 19.89 20.85
C ASN A 112 2.25 18.52 20.21
N CYS A 113 1.21 17.85 19.70
CA CYS A 113 1.37 16.59 18.99
C CYS A 113 2.01 16.83 17.60
N PRO A 114 3.13 16.17 17.27
CA PRO A 114 3.79 16.29 15.97
C PRO A 114 2.97 15.57 14.90
N VAL A 115 2.68 16.29 13.81
CA VAL A 115 1.80 15.80 12.74
C VAL A 115 2.33 16.14 11.36
N THR A 116 1.81 15.44 10.37
CA THR A 116 1.86 15.81 8.96
C THR A 116 0.46 16.21 8.52
N VAL A 117 0.37 17.26 7.70
CA VAL A 117 -0.88 17.75 7.12
C VAL A 117 -0.81 17.61 5.61
N SER A 118 -1.75 16.87 5.02
CA SER A 118 -1.89 16.75 3.57
C SER A 118 -2.81 17.85 3.04
N ASN A 119 -2.35 18.56 2.00
CA ASN A 119 -3.18 19.47 1.23
C ASN A 119 -3.94 18.69 0.15
N PRO A 120 -5.28 18.68 0.15
CA PRO A 120 -6.07 17.91 -0.82
C PRO A 120 -5.95 18.42 -2.26
N ASP A 121 -5.66 19.72 -2.44
CA ASP A 121 -5.60 20.35 -3.76
C ASP A 121 -4.25 20.11 -4.43
N THR A 122 -3.17 20.10 -3.64
CA THR A 122 -1.79 20.02 -4.16
C THR A 122 -1.10 18.68 -3.89
N ASN A 123 -1.69 17.82 -3.05
CA ASN A 123 -1.03 16.63 -2.48
C ASN A 123 0.28 16.91 -1.73
N GLU A 124 0.55 18.17 -1.42
CA GLU A 124 1.70 18.57 -0.61
C GLU A 124 1.49 18.10 0.83
N VAL A 125 2.51 17.48 1.42
CA VAL A 125 2.51 17.07 2.83
C VAL A 125 3.45 17.98 3.61
N ARG A 126 2.93 18.67 4.62
CA ARG A 126 3.71 19.58 5.46
C ARG A 126 3.82 19.06 6.88
N ASN A 127 5.00 19.17 7.44
CA ASN A 127 5.25 18.87 8.85
C ASN A 127 4.77 20.02 9.73
N GLY A 128 3.96 19.71 10.73
CA GLY A 128 3.42 20.69 11.67
C GLY A 128 3.27 20.14 13.07
N VAL A 129 2.76 20.99 13.95
CA VAL A 129 2.46 20.68 15.35
C VAL A 129 1.06 21.16 15.67
N ILE A 130 0.27 20.31 16.34
CA ILE A 130 -1.08 20.69 16.78
C ILE A 130 -0.98 21.77 17.84
N ILE A 131 -1.66 22.90 17.62
CA ILE A 131 -1.77 23.97 18.61
C ILE A 131 -2.99 23.75 19.49
N CYS A 132 -4.16 23.56 18.88
CA CYS A 132 -5.40 23.30 19.60
C CYS A 132 -6.42 22.62 18.67
N PRO A 133 -7.11 21.55 19.13
CA PRO A 133 -8.31 21.08 18.48
C PRO A 133 -9.46 22.08 18.64
N LYS A 134 -10.39 22.08 17.70
CA LYS A 134 -11.59 22.89 17.70
C LYS A 134 -12.77 21.99 17.40
N LEU A 135 -13.77 22.02 18.28
CA LEU A 135 -15.06 21.39 18.02
C LEU A 135 -15.91 22.35 17.17
N ASP A 136 -16.33 21.92 16.01
CA ASP A 136 -17.26 22.64 15.14
C ASP A 136 -18.60 21.87 15.12
N GLN A 137 -19.72 22.60 15.13
CA GLN A 137 -21.02 22.00 14.89
C GLN A 137 -21.14 21.70 13.39
N GLY A 138 -21.37 20.44 13.03
CA GLY A 138 -21.59 20.04 11.65
C GLY A 138 -22.76 20.82 11.03
N HIS A 139 -22.56 21.33 9.81
CA HIS A 139 -23.63 21.98 9.05
C HIS A 139 -24.67 20.92 8.63
N GLY A 140 -25.71 20.75 9.44
CA GLY A 140 -26.95 20.06 9.05
C GLY A 140 -27.21 18.69 9.67
N ASP A 141 -26.20 18.01 10.21
CA ASP A 141 -26.36 16.69 10.84
C ASP A 141 -26.31 16.73 12.38
N GLY A 142 -26.01 17.90 12.97
CA GLY A 142 -25.84 18.05 14.41
C GLY A 142 -24.63 17.32 14.98
N LYS A 143 -23.84 16.62 14.14
CA LYS A 143 -22.68 15.88 14.59
C LYS A 143 -21.54 16.84 14.85
N GLN A 144 -20.86 16.62 15.98
CA GLN A 144 -19.65 17.37 16.27
C GLN A 144 -18.55 16.94 15.31
N ARG A 145 -17.88 17.91 14.68
CA ARG A 145 -16.69 17.68 13.84
C ARG A 145 -15.49 18.30 14.53
N VAL A 146 -14.35 17.61 14.49
CA VAL A 146 -13.09 18.12 15.03
C VAL A 146 -12.27 18.71 13.90
N SER A 147 -11.84 19.96 14.06
CA SER A 147 -10.82 20.59 13.23
C SER A 147 -9.63 20.99 14.10
N TYR A 148 -8.49 21.35 13.49
CA TYR A 148 -7.27 21.69 14.21
C TYR A 148 -6.73 23.05 13.78
N ALA A 149 -6.11 23.75 14.72
CA ALA A 149 -5.12 24.77 14.42
C ALA A 149 -3.74 24.10 14.39
N VAL A 150 -3.04 24.18 13.25
CA VAL A 150 -1.74 23.52 13.05
C VAL A 150 -0.67 24.55 12.75
N GLN A 151 0.41 24.52 13.50
CA GLN A 151 1.59 25.35 13.28
C GLN A 151 2.57 24.65 12.36
N PHE A 152 3.04 25.36 11.33
CA PHE A 152 4.09 24.92 10.42
C PHE A 152 5.34 25.81 10.56
N TRP A 153 6.50 25.21 10.35
CA TRP A 153 7.79 25.89 10.31
C TRP A 153 8.33 25.91 8.89
N GLN A 154 8.65 27.09 8.38
CA GLN A 154 9.28 27.29 7.07
C GLN A 154 10.51 28.18 7.24
N GLY A 155 11.65 27.56 7.51
CA GLY A 155 12.87 28.27 7.93
C GLY A 155 12.63 29.01 9.25
N GLU A 156 12.83 30.32 9.26
CA GLU A 156 12.62 31.18 10.44
C GLU A 156 11.17 31.65 10.62
N LYS A 157 10.28 31.34 9.66
CA LYS A 157 8.89 31.78 9.71
C LYS A 157 7.98 30.71 10.31
N VAL A 158 7.05 31.18 11.13
CA VAL A 158 5.96 30.38 11.70
C VAL A 158 4.66 30.77 11.01
N SER A 159 3.91 29.79 10.53
CA SER A 159 2.56 29.98 9.99
C SER A 159 1.57 29.06 10.69
N ILE A 160 0.37 29.55 11.00
CA ILE A 160 -0.69 28.76 11.64
C ILE A 160 -1.86 28.64 10.66
N GLU A 161 -2.25 27.42 10.32
CA GLU A 161 -3.45 27.12 9.54
C GLU A 161 -4.58 26.72 10.49
N PHE A 162 -5.71 27.43 10.43
CA PHE A 162 -6.90 27.14 11.23
C PHE A 162 -7.90 26.31 10.43
N GLY A 163 -8.67 25.48 11.13
CA GLY A 163 -9.74 24.70 10.49
C GLY A 163 -9.21 23.54 9.66
N VAL A 164 -8.02 23.02 9.98
CA VAL A 164 -7.48 21.82 9.33
C VAL A 164 -8.36 20.63 9.71
N ALA A 165 -9.02 20.03 8.73
CA ALA A 165 -9.91 18.90 8.95
C ALA A 165 -9.15 17.68 9.49
N ALA A 166 -9.77 16.90 10.37
CA ALA A 166 -9.12 15.78 11.05
C ALA A 166 -8.56 14.71 10.10
N GLU A 167 -9.22 14.47 8.98
CA GLU A 167 -8.79 13.55 7.93
C GLU A 167 -7.51 13.98 7.21
N ARG A 168 -7.14 15.26 7.27
CA ARG A 168 -5.89 15.80 6.68
C ARG A 168 -4.69 15.62 7.60
N VAL A 169 -4.91 15.31 8.88
CA VAL A 169 -3.88 15.27 9.92
C VAL A 169 -3.49 13.82 10.21
N LYS A 170 -2.19 13.53 10.12
CA LYS A 170 -1.62 12.23 10.50
C LYS A 170 -0.48 12.42 11.49
N TYR A 171 -0.38 11.55 12.50
CA TYR A 171 0.77 11.57 13.40
C TYR A 171 2.08 11.48 12.65
N ARG A 172 3.06 12.27 13.08
CA ARG A 172 4.44 12.19 12.61
C ARG A 172 5.28 11.62 13.74
N MET A 173 5.74 10.39 13.59
CA MET A 173 6.70 9.83 14.53
C MET A 173 7.95 10.72 14.50
N GLU A 174 8.27 11.33 15.63
CA GLU A 174 9.58 11.95 15.79
C GLU A 174 10.56 10.79 15.70
N GLU A 175 11.33 10.74 14.62
CA GLU A 175 12.58 10.02 14.63
C GLU A 175 13.34 10.65 15.78
N ASN A 176 13.31 10.00 16.95
CA ASN A 176 14.07 10.41 18.11
C ASN A 176 15.45 10.69 17.57
N ALA A 177 15.77 11.98 17.43
CA ALA A 177 17.06 12.41 16.97
C ALA A 177 17.98 11.78 17.99
N ARG A 178 18.61 10.67 17.61
CA ARG A 178 19.67 10.06 18.37
C ARG A 178 20.70 11.16 18.37
N THR A 179 20.66 11.97 19.42
CA THR A 179 21.66 12.95 19.74
C THR A 179 22.90 12.13 20.10
N ASP A 180 23.56 11.65 19.05
CA ASP A 180 24.95 11.21 19.05
C ASP A 180 25.88 12.45 19.07
N ASP A 181 25.42 13.52 19.72
CA ASP A 181 26.16 14.74 19.94
C ASP A 181 26.69 14.71 21.37
N GLY A 182 27.84 14.05 21.51
CA GLY A 182 28.83 14.31 22.56
C GLY A 182 29.40 15.73 22.49
N ARG A 183 28.53 16.75 22.39
CA ARG A 183 28.92 18.15 22.37
C ARG A 183 28.12 18.93 23.41
N LYS A 184 28.70 18.99 24.61
CA LYS A 184 28.37 19.98 25.64
C LYS A 184 28.39 21.37 25.01
N GLY A 185 27.20 21.94 24.85
CA GLY A 185 26.99 23.30 24.35
C GLY A 185 25.61 23.78 24.76
N GLY A 186 25.41 23.94 26.07
CA GLY A 186 24.19 24.49 26.60
C GLY A 186 23.95 25.91 26.09
N ARG A 187 22.78 26.13 25.49
CA ARG A 187 22.17 27.46 25.41
C ARG A 187 20.70 27.33 25.76
N VAL A 188 20.45 27.17 27.06
CA VAL A 188 19.13 27.35 27.65
C VAL A 188 18.89 28.85 27.74
N VAL A 189 17.88 29.35 27.04
CA VAL A 189 17.31 30.68 27.30
C VAL A 189 16.40 30.50 28.51
N ALA A 190 16.93 30.82 29.69
CA ALA A 190 16.19 30.84 30.94
C ALA A 190 15.33 32.11 31.00
N ALA A 191 14.02 31.92 31.18
CA ALA A 191 13.15 32.91 31.80
C ALA A 191 13.21 32.69 33.33
N ALA A 192 13.36 33.79 34.06
CA ALA A 192 13.66 33.84 35.48
C ALA A 192 12.52 33.32 36.37
N ALA A 193 12.90 32.52 37.37
CA ALA A 193 12.28 32.51 38.70
C ALA A 193 13.33 32.01 39.70
N GLU A 194 13.60 32.84 40.71
CA GLU A 194 14.59 32.65 41.77
C GLU A 194 14.15 31.60 42.80
N GLY A 195 15.12 30.92 43.42
CA GLY A 195 14.89 30.06 44.58
C GLY A 195 16.07 29.16 44.90
N ASN A 196 16.98 29.64 45.76
CA ASN A 196 18.14 28.94 46.30
C ASN A 196 17.78 27.68 47.09
N GLU A 197 18.59 26.62 46.96
CA GLU A 197 19.19 25.90 48.11
C GLU A 197 20.37 24.99 47.65
N GLU A 198 21.50 25.13 48.33
CA GLU A 198 22.77 24.39 48.16
C GLU A 198 22.63 22.93 48.66
N ILE A 199 22.96 21.93 47.84
CA ILE A 199 24.19 21.11 47.83
C ILE A 199 24.66 20.57 49.19
N GLU A 200 24.63 19.24 49.34
CA GLU A 200 25.79 18.50 49.86
C GLU A 200 25.98 17.14 49.15
N VAL A 201 27.26 16.81 48.97
CA VAL A 201 27.83 15.77 48.11
C VAL A 201 28.11 14.51 48.91
N SER A 202 27.96 13.32 48.30
CA SER A 202 28.75 12.14 48.69
C SER A 202 28.89 11.16 47.53
N SER A 203 30.12 11.05 47.05
CA SER A 203 30.65 10.08 46.08
C SER A 203 31.01 8.74 46.75
N ASN A 204 30.84 7.61 46.05
CA ASN A 204 31.66 6.39 46.11
C ASN A 204 31.25 5.48 44.93
N VAL A 205 32.03 5.36 43.86
CA VAL A 205 33.10 4.37 43.61
C VAL A 205 32.67 2.91 43.88
N HIS A 206 32.40 2.14 42.82
CA HIS A 206 33.13 0.89 42.57
C HIS A 206 33.07 0.46 41.10
N LYS A 207 34.15 -0.18 40.71
CA LYS A 207 34.68 -0.47 39.38
C LYS A 207 34.78 -1.98 39.28
N GLU A 208 34.13 -2.62 38.30
CA GLU A 208 34.51 -3.96 37.85
C GLU A 208 34.38 -4.05 36.33
N ILE A 209 35.52 -4.27 35.68
CA ILE A 209 35.67 -4.57 34.26
C ILE A 209 35.95 -6.07 34.21
N GLY A 210 35.00 -6.84 33.69
CA GLY A 210 35.18 -8.25 33.36
C GLY A 210 35.57 -8.40 31.90
N THR A 211 36.84 -8.68 31.62
CA THR A 211 37.35 -9.10 30.32
C THR A 211 37.05 -10.59 30.10
N GLY A 212 36.20 -10.90 29.12
CA GLY A 212 35.96 -12.27 28.65
C GLY A 212 36.66 -12.51 27.32
N GLU A 213 37.77 -13.23 27.36
CA GLU A 213 38.44 -13.84 26.21
C GLU A 213 37.55 -14.93 25.59
N LEU A 214 37.41 -14.93 24.25
CA LEU A 214 36.88 -16.07 23.50
C LEU A 214 37.91 -16.52 22.48
N THR A 215 38.45 -17.69 22.78
CA THR A 215 39.42 -18.48 22.02
C THR A 215 38.90 -18.86 20.64
N THR A 216 39.70 -18.60 19.59
CA THR A 216 39.51 -19.18 18.26
C THR A 216 40.34 -20.45 18.13
N ASN A 217 39.68 -21.58 17.88
CA ASN A 217 40.34 -22.84 17.56
C ASN A 217 39.98 -23.27 16.12
N ASN A 218 41.03 -23.23 15.30
CA ASN A 218 41.52 -24.26 14.38
C ASN A 218 40.65 -24.86 13.24
N VAL A 219 41.22 -24.67 12.04
CA VAL A 219 41.72 -25.68 11.09
C VAL A 219 40.71 -26.69 10.50
N GLY A 220 40.54 -26.58 9.18
CA GLY A 220 40.02 -27.64 8.32
C GLY A 220 40.08 -27.23 6.85
N GLY A 221 41.26 -27.35 6.24
CA GLY A 221 41.45 -27.15 4.80
C GLY A 221 41.01 -28.36 4.00
N ILE A 222 40.35 -28.16 2.86
CA ILE A 222 40.19 -29.15 1.78
C ILE A 222 40.18 -28.44 0.42
N VAL A 223 41.30 -28.60 -0.29
CA VAL A 223 41.47 -28.99 -1.71
C VAL A 223 40.57 -28.34 -2.79
N SER A 224 41.20 -27.52 -3.63
CA SER A 224 40.77 -27.21 -5.01
C SER A 224 40.92 -28.42 -5.94
N PRO A 225 40.06 -28.52 -6.97
CA PRO A 225 40.54 -28.88 -8.31
C PRO A 225 40.04 -27.85 -9.33
N GLU A 226 40.96 -27.21 -10.04
CA GLU A 226 41.45 -27.60 -11.38
C GLU A 226 40.62 -26.98 -12.51
N ALA A 227 41.36 -26.21 -13.30
CA ALA A 227 40.94 -25.58 -14.52
C ALA A 227 40.77 -26.63 -15.63
N HIS A 228 39.68 -26.51 -16.39
CA HIS A 228 39.59 -27.11 -17.71
C HIS A 228 39.37 -26.02 -18.76
N ASN A 229 40.42 -25.87 -19.57
CA ASN A 229 40.42 -25.27 -20.90
C ASN A 229 39.27 -25.82 -21.75
N SER A 230 38.64 -24.97 -22.55
CA SER A 230 38.18 -25.33 -23.88
C SER A 230 38.03 -24.08 -24.77
N PRO A 231 38.22 -24.23 -26.08
CA PRO A 231 38.78 -23.20 -26.95
C PRO A 231 37.72 -22.41 -27.72
N ASP A 232 38.16 -21.24 -28.19
CA ASP A 232 37.54 -20.44 -29.22
C ASP A 232 37.31 -21.27 -30.50
N GLN A 233 36.08 -21.24 -31.01
CA GLN A 233 35.78 -21.56 -32.40
C GLN A 233 35.05 -20.37 -33.02
N GLU A 234 35.79 -19.65 -33.84
CA GLU A 234 35.29 -18.77 -34.88
C GLU A 234 34.47 -19.60 -35.87
N ILE A 235 33.23 -19.18 -36.11
CA ILE A 235 32.44 -19.61 -37.26
C ILE A 235 32.14 -18.35 -38.06
N GLU A 236 32.90 -18.19 -39.15
CA GLU A 236 32.51 -17.38 -40.29
C GLU A 236 31.30 -18.06 -40.95
N GLY A 237 30.22 -17.30 -41.13
CA GLY A 237 29.02 -17.71 -41.84
C GLY A 237 28.56 -16.56 -42.72
N GLU A 238 29.09 -16.53 -43.94
CA GLU A 238 28.49 -15.84 -45.08
C GLU A 238 27.13 -16.50 -45.38
N GLU A 239 26.05 -15.73 -45.44
CA GLU A 239 24.89 -16.11 -46.26
C GLU A 239 24.33 -14.89 -47.00
N GLU A 240 24.37 -15.02 -48.31
CA GLU A 240 23.80 -14.14 -49.31
C GLU A 240 22.27 -14.27 -49.35
N GLY A 241 21.60 -13.13 -49.53
CA GLY A 241 20.46 -12.94 -50.43
C GLY A 241 19.16 -13.71 -50.22
N GLU A 242 18.06 -12.98 -49.98
CA GLU A 242 16.92 -12.98 -50.90
C GLU A 242 16.01 -11.76 -50.65
N VAL A 243 15.91 -10.88 -51.66
CA VAL A 243 14.99 -9.74 -51.69
C VAL A 243 13.69 -10.22 -52.31
N VAL A 244 12.61 -10.29 -51.52
CA VAL A 244 11.26 -10.54 -52.04
C VAL A 244 10.47 -9.23 -52.06
N GLU A 245 10.33 -8.68 -53.26
CA GLU A 245 9.37 -7.63 -53.60
C GLU A 245 7.93 -8.11 -53.31
N THR A 246 7.17 -7.35 -52.51
CA THR A 246 5.72 -7.51 -52.42
C THR A 246 5.02 -6.31 -53.05
N LYS A 247 4.28 -6.63 -54.12
CA LYS A 247 3.46 -5.70 -54.91
C LYS A 247 2.32 -5.10 -54.08
N VAL A 248 2.22 -3.77 -54.14
CA VAL A 248 1.08 -2.97 -53.70
C VAL A 248 -0.08 -3.18 -54.69
N GLY A 249 -1.21 -3.70 -54.19
CA GLY A 249 -2.46 -3.79 -54.92
C GLY A 249 -3.43 -2.71 -54.43
N GLU A 250 -3.57 -1.64 -55.20
CA GLU A 250 -4.61 -0.62 -55.03
C GLU A 250 -5.97 -1.15 -55.48
N GLY A 251 -6.99 -0.95 -54.64
CA GLY A 251 -8.37 -1.33 -54.92
C GLY A 251 -9.33 -0.22 -54.52
N ASN A 252 -9.47 0.79 -55.38
CA ASN A 252 -10.50 1.82 -55.29
C ASN A 252 -11.90 1.22 -55.47
N LYS A 253 -12.81 1.50 -54.54
CA LYS A 253 -14.26 1.40 -54.79
C LYS A 253 -14.97 2.69 -54.37
N MET A 254 -15.37 3.44 -55.41
CA MET A 254 -16.43 4.42 -55.42
C MET A 254 -17.72 3.85 -54.80
N LEU A 255 -18.36 4.64 -53.96
CA LEU A 255 -19.80 4.54 -53.72
C LEU A 255 -20.37 5.96 -53.63
N GLU A 256 -21.03 6.34 -54.73
CA GLU A 256 -21.94 7.47 -54.82
C GLU A 256 -23.12 7.25 -53.86
N HIS A 257 -23.55 8.28 -53.12
CA HIS A 257 -24.97 8.45 -52.83
C HIS A 257 -25.35 9.93 -52.63
N LYS A 258 -26.02 10.43 -53.68
CA LYS A 258 -27.29 11.18 -53.66
C LYS A 258 -27.47 12.34 -52.66
N ARG A 259 -27.37 13.54 -53.24
CA ARG A 259 -28.10 14.75 -52.82
C ARG A 259 -29.62 14.49 -52.78
N THR A 260 -30.26 14.93 -51.70
CA THR A 260 -31.62 15.48 -51.74
C THR A 260 -31.71 16.62 -50.75
N SER A 261 -31.93 17.81 -51.28
CA SER A 261 -32.26 19.04 -50.58
C SER A 261 -33.75 19.10 -50.25
N VAL A 262 -34.12 19.41 -49.02
CA VAL A 262 -35.38 20.10 -48.70
C VAL A 262 -35.12 21.07 -47.56
N THR A 263 -35.39 22.34 -47.86
CA THR A 263 -35.52 23.50 -46.98
C THR A 263 -36.77 23.38 -46.12
N GLU A 264 -36.63 23.58 -44.80
CA GLU A 264 -37.73 24.07 -43.98
C GLU A 264 -37.16 25.00 -42.89
N VAL A 265 -37.62 26.24 -42.93
CA VAL A 265 -37.35 27.31 -41.98
C VAL A 265 -38.41 27.19 -40.89
N ASP A 266 -38.02 26.78 -39.68
CA ASP A 266 -38.89 26.83 -38.49
C ASP A 266 -38.24 27.79 -37.47
N GLU A 267 -38.76 29.02 -37.45
CA GLU A 267 -38.43 30.05 -36.46
C GLU A 267 -39.01 29.64 -35.10
N ARG A 268 -38.16 29.16 -34.19
CA ARG A 268 -38.52 28.96 -32.78
C ARG A 268 -37.79 29.94 -31.85
N PRO A 269 -38.47 30.43 -30.80
CA PRO A 269 -38.00 31.53 -29.98
C PRO A 269 -36.78 31.12 -29.13
N LYS A 270 -35.76 31.99 -29.16
CA LYS A 270 -34.56 31.94 -28.31
C LYS A 270 -34.94 31.90 -26.83
N LYS A 271 -34.97 30.71 -26.25
CA LYS A 271 -34.89 30.54 -24.79
C LYS A 271 -33.45 30.77 -24.37
N VAL A 272 -33.24 31.84 -23.61
CA VAL A 272 -31.99 32.14 -22.91
C VAL A 272 -31.64 30.95 -22.03
N ALA A 273 -30.63 30.18 -22.45
CA ALA A 273 -30.11 29.07 -21.69
C ALA A 273 -29.44 29.63 -20.43
N LYS A 274 -30.08 29.41 -19.28
CA LYS A 274 -29.51 29.66 -17.97
C LYS A 274 -28.36 28.66 -17.81
N THR A 275 -27.14 29.10 -18.06
CA THR A 275 -25.90 28.37 -17.74
C THR A 275 -25.77 28.31 -16.23
N THR A 276 -26.49 27.38 -15.60
CA THR A 276 -26.11 26.88 -14.28
C THR A 276 -24.80 26.14 -14.47
N SER A 277 -23.70 26.78 -14.08
CA SER A 277 -22.43 26.13 -13.82
C SER A 277 -22.68 25.08 -12.74
N LYS A 278 -23.03 23.86 -13.17
CA LYS A 278 -22.88 22.67 -12.33
C LYS A 278 -21.40 22.60 -12.03
N GLU A 279 -21.04 22.94 -10.80
CA GLU A 279 -19.81 22.48 -10.19
C GLU A 279 -19.86 20.95 -10.27
N GLU A 280 -19.32 20.41 -11.36
CA GLU A 280 -19.06 18.98 -11.47
C GLU A 280 -17.99 18.70 -10.41
N GLU A 281 -18.43 18.24 -9.24
CA GLU A 281 -17.56 17.66 -8.23
C GLU A 281 -16.57 16.74 -8.93
N CYS A 282 -15.31 17.16 -8.89
CA CYS A 282 -14.20 16.47 -9.51
C CYS A 282 -13.99 15.16 -8.76
N THR A 283 -14.75 14.12 -9.14
CA THR A 283 -14.64 12.80 -8.52
C THR A 283 -13.37 12.13 -9.05
N TRP A 284 -12.28 12.31 -8.32
CA TRP A 284 -11.03 11.60 -8.54
C TRP A 284 -11.29 10.10 -8.52
N LYS A 285 -11.28 9.45 -9.69
CA LYS A 285 -11.40 7.99 -9.76
C LYS A 285 -10.02 7.37 -9.52
N GLU A 286 -9.78 6.96 -8.29
CA GLU A 286 -8.59 6.18 -7.91
C GLU A 286 -8.57 4.85 -8.69
N CYS A 287 -7.50 4.61 -9.45
CA CYS A 287 -7.27 3.33 -10.10
C CYS A 287 -6.26 2.52 -9.30
N THR A 288 -6.67 1.35 -8.81
CA THR A 288 -5.87 0.50 -7.92
C THR A 288 -5.68 -0.89 -8.54
N CYS A 289 -4.47 -1.44 -8.38
CA CYS A 289 -4.15 -2.81 -8.73
C CYS A 289 -3.31 -3.42 -7.61
N ALA A 290 -3.68 -4.59 -7.10
CA ALA A 290 -2.88 -5.34 -6.14
C ALA A 290 -2.48 -6.68 -6.75
N LEU A 291 -1.17 -6.87 -6.92
CA LEU A 291 -0.55 -8.06 -7.47
C LEU A 291 -0.17 -9.00 -6.33
N ASN A 292 -0.77 -10.19 -6.30
CA ASN A 292 -0.54 -11.18 -5.24
C ASN A 292 0.48 -12.24 -5.72
N LEU A 293 1.69 -12.17 -5.18
CA LEU A 293 2.80 -13.03 -5.57
C LEU A 293 2.54 -14.49 -5.18
N PRO A 294 2.79 -15.45 -6.10
CA PRO A 294 2.66 -16.87 -5.80
C PRO A 294 3.50 -17.37 -4.63
N LEU A 295 2.94 -18.27 -3.84
CA LEU A 295 3.61 -18.89 -2.68
C LEU A 295 4.80 -19.78 -3.04
N TRP A 296 4.92 -20.20 -4.30
CA TRP A 296 6.04 -21.02 -4.75
C TRP A 296 7.33 -20.21 -4.95
N ILE A 297 7.25 -18.88 -5.00
CA ILE A 297 8.41 -17.98 -5.03
C ILE A 297 9.17 -18.09 -3.71
N LYS A 298 10.42 -18.52 -3.79
CA LYS A 298 11.31 -18.61 -2.64
C LYS A 298 11.90 -17.24 -2.32
N ASP A 299 12.40 -17.10 -1.09
CA ASP A 299 13.15 -15.93 -0.64
C ASP A 299 12.43 -14.58 -0.86
N ARG A 300 11.20 -14.53 -0.37
CA ARG A 300 10.33 -13.34 -0.46
C ARG A 300 10.98 -12.10 0.17
N ARG A 301 11.88 -12.27 1.14
CA ARG A 301 12.64 -11.15 1.75
C ARG A 301 13.66 -10.56 0.77
N ARG A 302 14.40 -11.40 0.02
CA ARG A 302 15.28 -10.89 -1.05
C ARG A 302 14.49 -10.30 -2.20
N LEU A 303 13.38 -10.92 -2.61
CA LEU A 303 12.50 -10.35 -3.64
C LEU A 303 11.94 -8.98 -3.20
N PHE A 304 11.51 -8.84 -1.95
CA PHE A 304 11.07 -7.57 -1.37
C PHE A 304 12.14 -6.49 -1.50
N ARG A 305 13.37 -6.77 -1.05
CA ARG A 305 14.49 -5.82 -1.20
C ARG A 305 14.81 -5.53 -2.66
N HIS A 306 14.74 -6.54 -3.54
CA HIS A 306 14.98 -6.38 -4.96
C HIS A 306 13.95 -5.47 -5.63
N ILE A 307 12.65 -5.63 -5.35
CA ILE A 307 11.57 -4.79 -5.90
C ILE A 307 11.66 -3.37 -5.39
N LEU A 308 12.01 -3.16 -4.12
CA LEU A 308 12.28 -1.82 -3.61
C LEU A 308 13.50 -1.21 -4.30
N GLY A 309 14.54 -2.01 -4.53
CA GLY A 309 15.83 -1.55 -5.01
C GLY A 309 16.58 -0.75 -3.94
N VAL A 310 17.89 -0.66 -4.11
CA VAL A 310 18.79 0.17 -3.32
C VAL A 310 19.55 1.06 -4.29
N ASP A 311 19.62 2.35 -4.03
CA ASP A 311 20.41 3.27 -4.87
C ASP A 311 21.89 3.29 -4.49
N GLU A 312 22.67 4.14 -5.18
CA GLU A 312 24.11 4.30 -4.98
C GLU A 312 24.47 4.73 -3.54
N ASN A 313 23.53 5.38 -2.84
CA ASN A 313 23.72 5.84 -1.46
C ASN A 313 23.32 4.79 -0.42
N GLY A 314 22.81 3.63 -0.84
CA GLY A 314 22.31 2.61 0.08
C GLY A 314 20.85 2.82 0.52
N GLU A 315 20.12 3.79 -0.04
CA GLU A 315 18.73 4.05 0.34
C GLU A 315 17.77 3.08 -0.37
N MET A 316 16.86 2.47 0.40
CA MET A 316 15.84 1.59 -0.16
C MET A 316 14.75 2.35 -0.92
N GLY A 317 14.12 1.69 -1.89
CA GLY A 317 12.98 2.23 -2.63
C GLY A 317 13.34 2.89 -3.96
N HIS A 318 14.58 2.74 -4.43
CA HIS A 318 15.02 3.28 -5.71
C HIS A 318 14.12 2.87 -6.89
N LYS A 319 13.81 1.57 -7.04
CA LYS A 319 12.97 1.06 -8.14
C LYS A 319 11.52 1.53 -8.00
N THR A 320 10.97 1.58 -6.79
CA THR A 320 9.59 2.09 -6.59
C THR A 320 9.49 3.59 -6.85
N ARG A 321 10.49 4.39 -6.43
CA ARG A 321 10.61 5.81 -6.80
C ARG A 321 10.66 5.98 -8.32
N GLN A 322 11.47 5.17 -9.02
CA GLN A 322 11.55 5.20 -10.48
C GLN A 322 10.20 4.91 -11.15
N ILE A 323 9.45 3.90 -10.67
CA ILE A 323 8.10 3.60 -11.17
C ILE A 323 7.18 4.79 -10.92
N THR A 324 7.22 5.40 -9.73
CA THR A 324 6.41 6.58 -9.42
C THR A 324 6.73 7.76 -10.33
N SER A 325 8.00 8.06 -10.57
CA SER A 325 8.40 9.11 -11.51
C SER A 325 7.97 8.81 -12.96
N ALA A 326 8.03 7.55 -13.39
CA ALA A 326 7.73 7.17 -14.78
C ALA A 326 6.23 7.01 -15.09
N THR A 327 5.39 6.86 -14.08
CA THR A 327 3.98 6.46 -14.22
C THR A 327 3.00 7.26 -13.37
N THR A 328 3.47 8.16 -12.49
CA THR A 328 2.66 8.83 -11.45
C THR A 328 1.91 7.87 -10.50
N CYS A 329 2.24 6.58 -10.52
CA CYS A 329 1.64 5.58 -9.65
C CYS A 329 2.44 5.46 -8.35
N TRP A 330 1.75 5.45 -7.22
CA TRP A 330 2.32 5.07 -5.95
C TRP A 330 2.38 3.55 -5.83
N VAL A 331 3.52 3.00 -5.44
CA VAL A 331 3.74 1.56 -5.29
C VAL A 331 4.09 1.25 -3.84
N SER A 332 3.35 0.33 -3.23
CA SER A 332 3.68 -0.23 -1.92
C SER A 332 3.82 -1.73 -1.99
N VAL A 333 4.83 -2.25 -1.30
CA VAL A 333 5.10 -3.68 -1.23
C VAL A 333 4.86 -4.12 0.21
N SER A 334 4.00 -5.11 0.42
CA SER A 334 3.77 -5.72 1.73
C SER A 334 4.26 -7.16 1.73
N ILE A 335 5.02 -7.50 2.77
CA ILE A 335 5.46 -8.87 3.04
C ILE A 335 4.77 -9.34 4.32
N ASN A 336 4.05 -10.46 4.22
CA ASN A 336 3.44 -11.09 5.38
C ASN A 336 4.29 -12.30 5.82
N GLU A 337 4.62 -12.35 7.11
CA GLU A 337 5.35 -13.47 7.71
C GLU A 337 4.46 -14.72 7.88
N ASN A 338 3.14 -14.54 7.95
CA ASN A 338 2.13 -15.57 8.24
C ASN A 338 1.78 -16.46 7.03
N ARG A 339 2.75 -16.80 6.18
CA ARG A 339 2.56 -17.61 4.95
C ARG A 339 1.57 -17.04 3.91
N GLU A 340 1.01 -15.85 4.12
CA GLU A 340 0.19 -15.19 3.10
C GLU A 340 1.04 -14.73 1.92
N PRO A 341 0.47 -14.68 0.69
CA PRO A 341 1.12 -14.10 -0.48
C PRO A 341 1.69 -12.71 -0.17
N MET A 342 2.87 -12.43 -0.72
CA MET A 342 3.40 -11.06 -0.73
C MET A 342 2.56 -10.24 -1.73
N THR A 343 2.19 -9.01 -1.36
CA THR A 343 1.30 -8.18 -2.19
C THR A 343 2.00 -6.90 -2.62
N ILE A 344 1.89 -6.57 -3.90
CA ILE A 344 2.37 -5.30 -4.46
C ILE A 344 1.16 -4.49 -4.88
N THR A 345 0.91 -3.38 -4.19
CA THR A 345 -0.21 -2.49 -4.46
C THR A 345 0.25 -1.29 -5.25
N ILE A 346 -0.43 -1.02 -6.37
CA ILE A 346 -0.22 0.08 -7.28
C ILE A 346 -1.46 0.97 -7.19
N LYS A 347 -1.27 2.26 -6.90
CA LYS A 347 -2.33 3.26 -6.84
C LYS A 347 -2.02 4.40 -7.79
N CYS A 348 -2.93 4.72 -8.69
CA CYS A 348 -2.81 5.86 -9.59
C CYS A 348 -3.89 6.89 -9.26
N PHE A 349 -3.45 8.09 -8.91
CA PHE A 349 -4.28 9.26 -8.72
C PHE A 349 -4.17 10.11 -10.00
N SER A 350 -5.13 9.98 -10.92
CA SER A 350 -5.13 10.84 -12.11
C SER A 350 -5.87 12.12 -11.83
N SER A 351 -5.23 13.26 -12.10
CA SER A 351 -5.96 14.50 -12.34
C SER A 351 -6.69 14.43 -13.67
N VAL A 352 -7.77 15.20 -13.80
CA VAL A 352 -8.64 15.25 -14.99
C VAL A 352 -7.86 15.60 -16.27
N THR A 353 -6.68 16.20 -16.15
CA THR A 353 -5.90 16.73 -17.26
C THR A 353 -4.78 15.83 -17.77
N GLN A 354 -4.50 14.69 -17.12
CA GLN A 354 -3.41 13.79 -17.50
C GLN A 354 -3.90 12.45 -18.06
N SER A 355 -2.98 11.71 -18.68
CA SER A 355 -3.18 10.39 -19.32
C SER A 355 -4.15 9.49 -18.57
N ARG A 356 -4.96 8.70 -19.30
CA ARG A 356 -5.93 7.76 -18.72
C ARG A 356 -5.27 6.93 -17.62
N PRO A 357 -5.74 6.94 -16.35
CA PRO A 357 -5.07 6.26 -15.23
C PRO A 357 -4.74 4.78 -15.51
N GLY A 358 -5.55 4.11 -16.32
CA GLY A 358 -5.29 2.74 -16.76
C GLY A 358 -3.98 2.53 -17.54
N SER A 359 -3.51 3.50 -18.34
CA SER A 359 -2.22 3.35 -19.04
C SER A 359 -1.03 3.44 -18.08
N ASN A 360 -1.14 4.33 -17.09
CA ASN A 360 -0.12 4.49 -16.06
C ASN A 360 -0.03 3.25 -15.17
N VAL A 361 -1.17 2.72 -14.72
CA VAL A 361 -1.21 1.45 -13.98
C VAL A 361 -0.66 0.30 -14.83
N THR A 362 -1.00 0.22 -16.12
CA THR A 362 -0.45 -0.83 -17.01
C THR A 362 1.07 -0.75 -17.12
N LYS A 363 1.61 0.46 -17.31
CA LYS A 363 3.07 0.66 -17.37
C LYS A 363 3.76 0.33 -16.04
N ALA A 364 3.13 0.68 -14.90
CA ALA A 364 3.66 0.33 -13.58
C ALA A 364 3.66 -1.19 -13.34
N ILE A 365 2.61 -1.90 -13.80
CA ILE A 365 2.54 -3.36 -13.79
C ILE A 365 3.69 -3.94 -14.62
N ASP A 366 3.90 -3.47 -15.86
CA ASP A 366 4.97 -3.95 -16.74
C ASP A 366 6.35 -3.79 -16.07
N MET A 367 6.64 -2.62 -15.48
CA MET A 367 7.92 -2.37 -14.77
C MET A 367 8.12 -3.28 -13.54
N ILE A 368 7.05 -3.57 -12.81
CA ILE A 368 7.09 -4.48 -11.65
C ILE A 368 7.33 -5.92 -12.12
N GLU A 369 6.61 -6.34 -13.16
CA GLU A 369 6.73 -7.68 -13.75
C GLU A 369 8.15 -7.91 -14.27
N ASP A 370 8.72 -6.96 -15.02
CA ASP A 370 10.11 -7.00 -15.49
C ASP A 370 11.09 -7.18 -14.32
N SER A 371 10.90 -6.43 -13.23
CA SER A 371 11.76 -6.56 -12.04
C SER A 371 11.61 -7.91 -11.33
N ILE A 372 10.43 -8.53 -11.32
CA ILE A 372 10.27 -9.85 -10.68
C ILE A 372 10.89 -10.93 -11.58
N VAL A 373 10.73 -10.82 -12.89
CA VAL A 373 11.34 -11.74 -13.87
C VAL A 373 12.87 -11.66 -13.80
N GLU A 374 13.42 -10.45 -13.75
CA GLU A 374 14.85 -10.19 -13.53
C GLU A 374 15.37 -10.92 -12.27
N PHE A 375 14.62 -10.83 -11.16
CA PHE A 375 14.98 -11.50 -9.91
C PHE A 375 14.95 -13.03 -9.99
N LEU A 376 13.95 -13.60 -10.66
CA LEU A 376 13.81 -15.05 -10.76
C LEU A 376 14.92 -15.68 -11.59
N ALA A 377 15.38 -14.99 -12.64
CA ALA A 377 16.38 -15.47 -13.59
C ALA A 377 16.09 -16.91 -14.12
N ASP A 378 14.80 -17.28 -14.16
CA ASP A 378 14.32 -18.59 -14.59
C ASP A 378 13.22 -18.42 -15.64
N ARG A 379 13.58 -18.70 -16.90
CA ARG A 379 12.66 -18.62 -18.04
C ARG A 379 11.46 -19.55 -17.90
N ASP A 380 11.63 -20.69 -17.23
CA ASP A 380 10.55 -21.67 -17.03
C ASP A 380 9.51 -21.19 -16.02
N SER A 381 9.90 -20.29 -15.12
CA SER A 381 9.03 -19.72 -14.09
C SER A 381 8.36 -18.42 -14.53
N GLU A 382 8.96 -17.69 -15.48
CA GLU A 382 8.50 -16.39 -15.98
C GLU A 382 7.04 -16.44 -16.47
N LYS A 383 6.72 -17.32 -17.41
CA LYS A 383 5.38 -17.38 -18.01
C LYS A 383 4.31 -17.74 -16.98
N LYS A 384 4.63 -18.66 -16.05
CA LYS A 384 3.73 -19.01 -14.94
C LYS A 384 3.51 -17.85 -13.99
N LEU A 385 4.59 -17.16 -13.61
CA LEU A 385 4.53 -15.98 -12.75
C LEU A 385 3.57 -14.95 -13.33
N LEU A 386 3.82 -14.51 -14.57
CA LEU A 386 3.05 -13.44 -15.22
C LEU A 386 1.57 -13.82 -15.35
N TYR A 387 1.29 -15.09 -15.68
CA TYR A 387 -0.08 -15.59 -15.70
C TYR A 387 -0.73 -15.56 -14.31
N GLU A 388 -0.08 -16.10 -13.27
CA GLU A 388 -0.64 -16.15 -11.93
C GLU A 388 -0.83 -14.76 -11.31
N LEU A 389 0.08 -13.82 -11.56
CA LEU A 389 -0.04 -12.43 -11.14
C LEU A 389 -1.32 -11.79 -11.70
N ALA A 390 -1.56 -11.96 -13.00
CA ALA A 390 -2.73 -11.40 -13.65
C ALA A 390 -4.05 -12.08 -13.20
N VAL A 391 -4.04 -13.41 -13.01
CA VAL A 391 -5.23 -14.15 -12.51
C VAL A 391 -5.57 -13.75 -11.07
N ARG A 392 -4.57 -13.51 -10.22
CA ARG A 392 -4.75 -13.20 -8.79
C ARG A 392 -4.79 -11.71 -8.49
N ALA A 393 -4.72 -10.86 -9.52
CA ALA A 393 -4.77 -9.43 -9.33
C ALA A 393 -6.13 -8.97 -8.79
N THR A 394 -6.10 -8.07 -7.82
CA THR A 394 -7.30 -7.44 -7.25
C THR A 394 -7.25 -5.92 -7.42
N GLY A 395 -8.33 -5.21 -7.06
CA GLY A 395 -8.45 -3.75 -7.22
C GLY A 395 -9.42 -3.31 -8.32
N SER A 396 -9.43 -2.01 -8.63
CA SER A 396 -10.30 -1.42 -9.65
C SER A 396 -9.77 -1.59 -11.08
N TYR A 397 -8.46 -1.78 -11.26
CA TYR A 397 -7.88 -2.21 -12.53
C TYR A 397 -8.23 -3.67 -12.81
N LYS A 398 -8.73 -3.97 -14.01
CA LYS A 398 -9.10 -5.33 -14.42
C LYS A 398 -8.26 -5.77 -15.61
N PHE A 399 -7.50 -6.84 -15.42
CA PHE A 399 -6.92 -7.58 -16.54
C PHE A 399 -8.04 -8.14 -17.43
N PRO A 400 -7.86 -8.19 -18.76
CA PRO A 400 -8.80 -8.92 -19.62
C PRO A 400 -8.77 -10.40 -19.23
N TYR A 401 -9.77 -10.79 -18.45
CA TYR A 401 -9.90 -12.10 -17.82
C TYR A 401 -11.29 -12.66 -18.11
N ASP A 402 -11.36 -13.94 -18.42
CA ASP A 402 -12.63 -14.65 -18.60
C ASP A 402 -12.41 -16.14 -18.31
N HIS A 403 -13.02 -16.66 -17.25
CA HIS A 403 -13.00 -18.08 -16.86
C HIS A 403 -11.60 -18.74 -16.88
N GLY A 404 -10.58 -18.04 -16.38
CA GLY A 404 -9.22 -18.55 -16.32
C GLY A 404 -8.39 -18.29 -17.59
N PHE A 405 -8.97 -17.70 -18.63
CA PHE A 405 -8.23 -17.20 -19.78
C PHE A 405 -7.81 -15.75 -19.51
N VAL A 406 -6.53 -15.44 -19.69
CA VAL A 406 -5.99 -14.09 -19.48
C VAL A 406 -5.38 -13.58 -20.77
N GLN A 407 -5.64 -12.33 -21.13
CA GLN A 407 -4.90 -11.67 -22.22
C GLN A 407 -3.66 -10.98 -21.66
N ARG A 408 -2.49 -11.34 -22.21
CA ARG A 408 -1.18 -10.83 -21.78
C ARG A 408 -0.33 -10.47 -22.99
N LYS A 409 0.64 -9.58 -22.79
CA LYS A 409 1.61 -9.21 -23.82
C LYS A 409 2.84 -10.09 -23.64
N TYR A 410 3.19 -10.86 -24.67
CA TYR A 410 4.42 -11.64 -24.77
C TYR A 410 5.11 -11.23 -26.07
N ASP A 411 6.41 -10.90 -26.00
CA ASP A 411 7.21 -10.48 -27.16
C ASP A 411 6.58 -9.35 -27.97
N GLY A 412 5.99 -8.36 -27.29
CA GLY A 412 5.30 -7.26 -27.96
C GLY A 412 3.85 -7.57 -28.37
N VAL A 413 3.44 -8.83 -28.43
CA VAL A 413 2.17 -9.29 -28.99
C VAL A 413 1.18 -9.68 -27.89
N ARG A 414 -0.07 -9.21 -28.00
CA ARG A 414 -1.15 -9.62 -27.08
C ARG A 414 -1.66 -11.02 -27.45
N LYS A 415 -1.48 -11.98 -26.54
CA LYS A 415 -1.96 -13.36 -26.67
C LYS A 415 -2.93 -13.68 -25.53
N TRP A 416 -3.98 -14.46 -25.83
CA TRP A 416 -4.79 -15.14 -24.82
C TRP A 416 -4.04 -16.36 -24.31
N CYS A 417 -4.06 -16.56 -23.00
CA CYS A 417 -3.24 -17.58 -22.35
C CYS A 417 -4.07 -18.37 -21.34
N ARG A 418 -3.74 -19.67 -21.20
CA ARG A 418 -4.26 -20.55 -20.16
C ARG A 418 -3.15 -21.45 -19.65
N ILE A 419 -3.05 -21.59 -18.34
CA ILE A 419 -2.18 -22.56 -17.69
C ILE A 419 -2.99 -23.75 -17.18
N ILE A 420 -2.40 -24.92 -17.37
CA ILE A 420 -2.86 -26.22 -16.88
C ILE A 420 -1.75 -26.78 -15.98
N ASP A 421 -2.01 -26.89 -14.68
CA ASP A 421 -1.09 -27.55 -13.75
C ASP A 421 -1.09 -29.06 -13.97
N LEU A 422 0.09 -29.62 -14.23
CA LEU A 422 0.25 -31.05 -14.43
C LEU A 422 0.52 -31.77 -13.09
N PRO A 423 0.08 -33.03 -12.91
CA PRO A 423 0.39 -33.84 -11.73
C PRO A 423 1.88 -33.88 -11.36
N CYS A 424 2.20 -33.65 -10.07
CA CYS A 424 3.59 -33.52 -9.59
C CYS A 424 4.44 -34.78 -9.74
N LYS A 425 3.81 -35.97 -9.87
CA LYS A 425 4.52 -37.26 -10.01
C LYS A 425 5.21 -37.44 -11.37
N TRP A 426 5.14 -36.46 -12.26
CA TRP A 426 5.85 -36.47 -13.55
C TRP A 426 7.38 -36.41 -13.43
N ARG A 427 7.95 -36.01 -12.28
CA ARG A 427 9.40 -35.83 -12.08
C ARG A 427 10.20 -37.11 -11.81
N GLU A 428 9.61 -38.10 -11.14
CA GLU A 428 10.39 -39.23 -10.60
C GLU A 428 10.27 -40.46 -11.49
N GLY A 429 11.33 -40.74 -12.25
CA GLY A 429 11.75 -42.09 -12.69
C GLY A 429 10.73 -42.95 -13.43
N SER A 430 9.61 -42.39 -13.86
CA SER A 430 8.48 -43.12 -14.44
C SER A 430 8.66 -43.14 -15.95
N GLY A 431 9.48 -44.09 -16.40
CA GLY A 431 9.79 -44.30 -17.80
C GLY A 431 8.55 -44.48 -18.68
N GLY A 432 8.68 -44.02 -19.93
CA GLY A 432 7.79 -44.30 -21.05
C GLY A 432 6.52 -43.45 -21.10
N ASP A 433 5.51 -43.80 -20.30
CA ASP A 433 4.13 -43.33 -20.54
C ASP A 433 3.93 -41.84 -20.27
N HIS A 434 4.65 -41.31 -19.29
CA HIS A 434 4.62 -39.90 -18.93
C HIS A 434 5.24 -39.01 -19.98
N GLU A 435 6.43 -39.38 -20.45
CA GLU A 435 7.13 -38.64 -21.49
C GLU A 435 6.34 -38.68 -22.79
N LYS A 436 5.78 -39.84 -23.14
CA LYS A 436 4.90 -39.99 -24.29
C LYS A 436 3.69 -39.05 -24.19
N CYS A 437 3.02 -38.96 -23.04
CA CYS A 437 1.92 -38.03 -22.86
C CYS A 437 2.36 -36.56 -23.06
N LEU A 438 3.53 -36.15 -22.54
CA LEU A 438 4.05 -34.80 -22.77
C LEU A 438 4.37 -34.52 -24.24
N GLN A 439 4.91 -35.52 -24.96
CA GLN A 439 5.14 -35.41 -26.41
C GLN A 439 3.82 -35.30 -27.17
N ASP A 440 2.83 -36.13 -26.82
CA ASP A 440 1.49 -36.08 -27.41
C ASP A 440 0.85 -34.69 -27.22
N LEU A 441 1.04 -34.06 -26.05
CA LEU A 441 0.57 -32.68 -25.81
C LEU A 441 1.24 -31.65 -26.74
N LYS A 442 2.53 -31.81 -27.05
CA LYS A 442 3.23 -30.94 -28.02
C LYS A 442 2.68 -31.13 -29.44
N THR A 443 2.25 -32.35 -29.81
CA THR A 443 1.64 -32.60 -31.13
C THR A 443 0.28 -31.94 -31.32
N LEU A 444 -0.39 -31.50 -30.24
CA LEU A 444 -1.65 -30.75 -30.32
C LEU A 444 -1.45 -29.30 -30.79
N GLN A 445 -0.21 -28.84 -30.95
CA GLN A 445 0.10 -27.51 -31.46
C GLN A 445 -0.48 -27.33 -32.86
N ARG A 446 -1.17 -26.20 -33.09
CA ARG A 446 -1.74 -25.83 -34.39
C ARG A 446 -1.27 -24.43 -34.75
N ASN A 447 -1.27 -24.06 -36.03
CA ASN A 447 -0.75 -22.77 -36.52
C ASN A 447 -1.28 -21.52 -35.78
N GLU A 448 -2.43 -21.61 -35.11
CA GLU A 448 -3.06 -20.50 -34.40
C GLU A 448 -2.76 -20.45 -32.88
N CYS A 449 -2.21 -21.53 -32.31
CA CYS A 449 -1.93 -21.67 -30.88
C CYS A 449 -0.57 -22.29 -30.61
N GLU A 450 0.15 -21.72 -29.65
CA GLU A 450 1.42 -22.19 -29.12
C GLU A 450 1.17 -23.00 -27.85
N ILE A 451 1.74 -24.21 -27.77
CA ILE A 451 1.67 -25.08 -26.60
C ILE A 451 3.08 -25.29 -26.09
N GLU A 452 3.33 -24.86 -24.87
CA GLU A 452 4.62 -25.04 -24.20
C GLU A 452 4.43 -25.90 -22.96
N VAL A 453 5.30 -26.89 -22.83
CA VAL A 453 5.27 -27.87 -21.74
C VAL A 453 6.48 -27.64 -20.86
N PHE A 454 6.23 -27.30 -19.60
CA PHE A 454 7.24 -27.08 -18.59
C PHE A 454 7.29 -28.32 -17.69
N ASP A 455 8.39 -29.07 -17.80
CA ASP A 455 8.62 -30.31 -17.05
C ASP A 455 8.82 -30.08 -15.54
N GLY A 456 8.97 -28.83 -15.15
CA GLY A 456 9.20 -28.42 -13.78
C GLY A 456 10.52 -29.00 -13.27
N LYS A 457 11.62 -28.93 -14.01
CA LYS A 457 12.94 -29.21 -13.40
C LYS A 457 13.20 -28.30 -12.19
N SER A 458 12.80 -27.03 -12.27
CA SER A 458 12.75 -26.08 -11.15
C SER A 458 11.37 -26.08 -10.45
N ARG A 459 11.19 -25.32 -9.35
CA ARG A 459 9.84 -24.93 -8.94
C ARG A 459 9.45 -23.78 -9.87
N PRO A 460 8.22 -23.75 -10.41
CA PRO A 460 6.97 -24.36 -9.94
C PRO A 460 6.72 -25.84 -10.33
N ALA A 461 5.58 -26.41 -9.91
CA ALA A 461 5.11 -27.72 -10.39
C ALA A 461 4.95 -27.71 -11.93
N PRO A 462 5.15 -28.87 -12.60
CA PRO A 462 5.04 -28.96 -14.06
C PRO A 462 3.70 -28.41 -14.54
N TYR A 463 3.70 -27.80 -15.71
CA TYR A 463 2.51 -27.16 -16.24
C TYR A 463 2.57 -27.05 -17.77
N VAL A 464 1.41 -26.82 -18.39
CA VAL A 464 1.27 -26.52 -19.81
C VAL A 464 0.74 -25.11 -19.97
N MET A 465 1.44 -24.32 -20.77
CA MET A 465 1.02 -23.00 -21.19
C MET A 465 0.43 -23.11 -22.60
N ILE A 466 -0.78 -22.59 -22.78
CA ILE A 466 -1.44 -22.54 -24.10
C ILE A 466 -1.67 -21.08 -24.43
N CYS A 467 -1.04 -20.59 -25.50
CA CYS A 467 -1.14 -19.20 -25.95
C CYS A 467 -1.72 -19.12 -27.36
N GLY A 468 -2.48 -18.07 -27.68
CA GLY A 468 -2.98 -17.85 -29.04
C GLY A 468 -3.61 -16.48 -29.24
N ALA A 469 -3.77 -16.05 -30.49
CA ALA A 469 -4.32 -14.73 -30.80
C ALA A 469 -5.83 -14.61 -30.45
N LYS A 470 -6.59 -15.69 -30.64
CA LYS A 470 -8.04 -15.73 -30.39
C LYS A 470 -8.36 -16.62 -29.19
N LYS A 471 -9.16 -16.10 -28.26
CA LYS A 471 -9.61 -16.84 -27.07
C LYS A 471 -10.32 -18.17 -27.41
N LYS A 472 -11.11 -18.21 -28.48
CA LYS A 472 -11.86 -19.41 -28.90
C LYS A 472 -10.94 -20.57 -29.22
N ASP A 473 -9.81 -20.29 -29.87
CA ASP A 473 -8.83 -21.31 -30.29
C ASP A 473 -8.07 -21.82 -29.07
N VAL A 474 -7.64 -20.92 -28.18
CA VAL A 474 -7.02 -21.27 -26.89
C VAL A 474 -7.96 -22.14 -26.04
N LYS A 475 -9.26 -21.80 -25.98
CA LYS A 475 -10.27 -22.60 -25.28
C LYS A 475 -10.43 -24.00 -25.88
N LYS A 476 -10.45 -24.11 -27.21
CA LYS A 476 -10.55 -25.42 -27.90
C LYS A 476 -9.34 -26.30 -27.57
N ILE A 477 -8.12 -25.77 -27.71
CA ILE A 477 -6.88 -26.50 -27.41
C ILE A 477 -6.80 -26.86 -25.92
N THR A 478 -7.25 -25.97 -25.02
CA THR A 478 -7.34 -26.25 -23.58
C THR A 478 -8.18 -27.50 -23.30
N SER A 479 -9.33 -27.65 -23.95
CA SER A 479 -10.18 -28.84 -23.81
C SER A 479 -9.51 -30.11 -24.34
N GLU A 480 -8.77 -30.03 -25.45
CA GLU A 480 -8.01 -31.15 -26.01
C GLU A 480 -6.88 -31.60 -25.07
N VAL A 481 -6.10 -30.65 -24.54
CA VAL A 481 -5.06 -30.91 -23.53
C VAL A 481 -5.66 -31.51 -22.26
N PHE A 482 -6.78 -30.97 -21.77
CA PHE A 482 -7.45 -31.50 -20.58
C PHE A 482 -7.91 -32.95 -20.77
N ASN A 483 -8.50 -33.27 -21.93
CA ASN A 483 -8.93 -34.64 -22.24
C ASN A 483 -7.75 -35.60 -22.37
N ALA A 484 -6.63 -35.16 -22.95
CA ALA A 484 -5.41 -35.95 -23.04
C ALA A 484 -4.83 -36.27 -21.65
N VAL A 485 -4.72 -35.27 -20.78
CA VAL A 485 -4.25 -35.45 -19.39
C VAL A 485 -5.19 -36.37 -18.61
N LYS A 486 -6.51 -36.19 -18.75
CA LYS A 486 -7.51 -37.05 -18.09
C LYS A 486 -7.45 -38.50 -18.59
N SER A 487 -7.27 -38.69 -19.90
CA SER A 487 -7.09 -40.02 -20.51
C SER A 487 -5.84 -40.71 -19.94
N HIS A 488 -4.72 -39.99 -19.80
CA HIS A 488 -3.51 -40.49 -19.15
C HIS A 488 -3.75 -40.87 -17.69
N GLN A 489 -4.40 -40.01 -16.90
CA GLN A 489 -4.71 -40.25 -15.49
C GLN A 489 -5.67 -41.43 -15.25
N SER A 490 -6.43 -41.87 -16.26
CA SER A 490 -7.24 -43.09 -16.16
C SER A 490 -6.40 -44.37 -16.19
N LYS A 491 -5.18 -44.28 -16.76
CA LYS A 491 -4.20 -45.38 -16.87
C LYS A 491 -3.04 -45.24 -15.87
N CYS A 492 -2.78 -44.03 -15.39
CA CYS A 492 -1.72 -43.69 -14.44
C CYS A 492 -2.25 -43.43 -13.01
N ASN A 493 -1.46 -43.76 -11.98
CA ASN A 493 -1.71 -43.37 -10.58
C ASN A 493 -1.24 -41.94 -10.21
N CYS A 494 -1.22 -41.06 -11.20
CA CYS A 494 -0.84 -39.66 -11.11
C CYS A 494 -1.81 -38.88 -10.18
N ARG A 495 -1.31 -37.92 -9.40
CA ARG A 495 -2.12 -37.03 -8.56
C ARG A 495 -1.67 -35.57 -8.67
N PRO A 496 -2.59 -34.59 -8.55
CA PRO A 496 -4.04 -34.74 -8.36
C PRO A 496 -4.76 -35.32 -9.58
N LYS A 497 -5.88 -36.02 -9.37
CA LYS A 497 -6.78 -36.49 -10.45
C LYS A 497 -7.75 -35.37 -10.81
N TRP A 498 -8.06 -35.24 -12.10
CA TRP A 498 -8.91 -34.20 -12.68
C TRP A 498 -10.32 -34.68 -13.05
#